data_AF-A0A645BIF2-F1
#
_entry.id   AF-A0A645BIF2-F1
#
_cell.length_a   1.000
_cell.length_b   1.000
_cell.length_c   1.000
_cell.angle_alpha   90.00
_cell.angle_beta   90.00
_cell.angle_gamma   90.00
#
_symmetry.space_group_name_H-M   'P 1'
#
loop_
_entity.id
_entity.type
_entity.pdbx_description
1 polymer ?
#
loop_
_entity_poly.entity_id
_entity_poly.type
_entity_poly.pdbx_seq_one_letter_code
_entity_poly.pdbx_strand_id
1 'polypeptide(L)'
;MGSENDAVEYKIDDGQWRPMRYLEAVDPNYTIKLIEWDFTEKLLPGRRPSNAVNSTHLWAGGIQLDLEPGEHTIYVRATDRFGKAHYGQKTYKILAP
;
A
#
# COMPACT_ATOMS: atom_id res chain seq x y z
N MET A 1 -12.83 7.63 -1.99
CA MET A 1 -12.50 6.30 -1.41
C MET A 1 -12.73 5.27 -2.49
N GLY A 2 -11.84 4.30 -2.62
CA GLY A 2 -12.03 3.22 -3.59
C GLY A 2 -13.04 2.18 -3.10
N SER A 3 -13.42 1.30 -4.00
CA SER A 3 -14.43 0.25 -3.88
C SER A 3 -13.83 -1.10 -4.23
N GLU A 4 -14.35 -2.20 -3.67
CA GLU A 4 -13.95 -3.56 -4.05
C GLU A 4 -14.03 -3.82 -5.58
N ASN A 5 -14.93 -3.10 -6.25
CA ASN A 5 -15.13 -3.19 -7.70
C ASN A 5 -14.13 -2.36 -8.53
N ASP A 6 -13.26 -1.58 -7.90
CA ASP A 6 -12.27 -0.78 -8.62
C ASP A 6 -11.15 -1.67 -9.18
N ALA A 7 -10.81 -1.45 -10.44
CA ALA A 7 -9.70 -2.14 -11.09
C ALA A 7 -8.38 -1.47 -10.68
N VAL A 8 -7.61 -2.16 -9.84
CA VAL A 8 -6.28 -1.73 -9.41
C VAL A 8 -5.24 -2.72 -9.90
N GLU A 9 -4.22 -2.20 -10.57
CA GLU A 9 -3.13 -2.97 -11.16
C GLU A 9 -1.78 -2.38 -10.75
N TYR A 10 -0.75 -3.22 -10.76
CA TYR A 10 0.62 -2.80 -10.54
C TYR A 10 1.56 -3.41 -11.58
N LYS A 11 2.67 -2.72 -11.85
CA LYS A 11 3.83 -3.26 -12.56
C LYS A 11 5.10 -2.86 -11.84
N ILE A 12 6.19 -3.59 -12.10
CA ILE A 12 7.52 -3.27 -11.60
C ILE A 12 8.39 -2.97 -12.80
N ASP A 13 9.05 -1.81 -12.79
CA ASP A 13 9.86 -1.27 -13.89
C ASP A 13 9.10 -1.32 -15.24
N ASP A 14 9.69 -1.99 -16.23
CA ASP A 14 9.11 -2.22 -17.57
C ASP A 14 8.36 -3.55 -17.68
N GLY A 15 8.07 -4.20 -16.55
CA GLY A 15 7.28 -5.41 -16.48
C GLY A 15 5.82 -5.23 -16.88
N GLN A 16 5.10 -6.35 -16.93
CA GLN A 16 3.67 -6.36 -17.27
C GLN A 16 2.80 -5.88 -16.11
N TRP A 17 1.69 -5.22 -16.46
CA TRP A 17 0.62 -4.90 -15.51
C TRP A 17 -0.03 -6.18 -15.00
N ARG A 18 -0.21 -6.26 -13.68
CA ARG A 18 -0.83 -7.38 -12.97
C ARG A 18 -1.93 -6.85 -12.06
N PRO A 19 -3.07 -7.53 -11.94
CA PRO A 19 -4.12 -7.12 -11.03
C PRO A 19 -3.64 -7.20 -9.58
N MET A 20 -4.03 -6.23 -8.76
CA MET A 20 -3.89 -6.30 -7.31
C MET A 20 -5.13 -6.94 -6.70
N ARG A 21 -4.95 -7.65 -5.59
CA ARG A 21 -6.04 -8.28 -4.83
C ARG A 21 -6.62 -7.29 -3.83
N TYR A 22 -7.92 -7.00 -3.93
CA TYR A 22 -8.64 -6.26 -2.89
C TYR A 22 -8.53 -7.00 -1.54
N LEU A 23 -8.33 -6.24 -0.46
CA LEU A 23 -8.12 -6.78 0.87
C LEU A 23 -8.87 -5.95 1.92
N GLU A 24 -9.75 -6.60 2.68
CA GLU A 24 -10.26 -6.05 3.92
C GLU A 24 -9.30 -6.38 5.06
N ALA A 25 -8.46 -5.42 5.41
CA ALA A 25 -7.52 -5.55 6.51
C ALA A 25 -7.36 -4.21 7.21
N VAL A 26 -6.76 -4.25 8.40
CA VAL A 26 -6.34 -3.05 9.09
C VAL A 26 -5.27 -2.31 8.27
N ASP A 27 -5.43 -1.00 8.12
CA ASP A 27 -4.43 -0.15 7.45
C ASP A 27 -3.10 -0.17 8.22
N PRO A 28 -1.99 -0.60 7.59
CA PRO A 28 -0.68 -0.64 8.23
C PRO A 28 -0.19 0.73 8.72
N ASN A 29 -0.43 1.81 7.98
CA ASN A 29 -0.03 3.15 8.40
C ASN A 29 -0.83 3.63 9.60
N TYR A 30 -2.12 3.30 9.66
CA TYR A 30 -2.94 3.62 10.84
C TYR A 30 -2.47 2.82 12.06
N THR A 31 -2.07 1.55 11.86
CA THR A 31 -1.51 0.71 12.91
C THR A 31 -0.22 1.27 13.48
N ILE A 32 0.70 1.73 12.61
CA ILE A 32 1.95 2.38 13.04
C ILE A 32 1.66 3.57 13.95
N LYS A 33 0.69 4.42 13.59
CA LYS A 33 0.28 5.55 14.43
C LYS A 33 -0.26 5.10 15.79
N LEU A 34 -1.04 4.03 15.85
CA LEU A 34 -1.51 3.50 17.14
C LEU A 34 -0.36 2.97 18.00
N ILE A 35 0.58 2.27 17.38
CA ILE A 35 1.78 1.76 18.06
C ILE A 35 2.59 2.93 18.66
N GLU A 36 2.72 4.06 17.96
CA GLU A 36 3.37 5.26 18.52
C GLU A 36 2.72 5.73 19.84
N TRP A 37 1.39 5.67 19.93
CA TRP A 37 0.67 6.00 21.17
C TRP A 37 0.85 4.96 22.27
N ASP A 38 0.99 3.69 21.91
CA ASP A 38 1.08 2.59 22.88
C ASP A 38 2.48 2.45 23.48
N PHE A 39 3.51 2.85 22.73
CA PHE A 39 4.92 2.73 23.13
C PHE A 39 5.59 4.04 23.55
N THR A 40 4.88 5.17 23.50
CA THR A 40 5.46 6.46 23.91
C THR A 40 5.71 6.52 25.43
N GLU A 41 6.91 6.93 25.82
CA GLU A 41 7.25 7.26 27.21
C GLU A 41 6.95 8.72 27.55
N LYS A 42 6.58 9.52 26.55
CA LYS A 42 6.29 10.96 26.68
C LYS A 42 4.83 11.22 26.39
N LEU A 43 4.29 12.26 27.02
CA LEU A 43 2.93 12.68 26.76
C LEU A 43 2.82 13.23 25.32
N LEU A 44 2.04 12.53 24.49
CA LEU A 44 1.69 13.02 23.15
C LEU A 44 0.50 14.00 23.26
N PRO A 45 0.53 15.11 22.50
CA PRO A 45 -0.59 16.04 22.47
C PRO A 45 -1.82 15.41 21.81
N GLY A 46 -3.00 15.66 22.37
CA GLY A 46 -4.28 15.23 21.81
C GLY A 46 -4.83 13.94 22.42
N ARG A 47 -5.67 13.24 21.66
CA ARG A 47 -6.35 12.00 22.09
C ARG A 47 -5.83 10.82 21.28
N ARG A 48 -5.50 9.72 21.97
CA ARG A 48 -5.24 8.45 21.31
C ARG A 48 -6.40 8.08 20.37
N PRO A 49 -6.13 7.75 19.10
CA PRO A 49 -7.15 7.29 18.18
C PRO A 49 -7.82 5.98 18.63
N SER A 50 -9.00 5.67 18.07
CA SER A 50 -9.65 4.39 18.30
C SER A 50 -8.83 3.23 17.75
N ASN A 51 -9.05 2.03 18.26
CA ASN A 51 -8.43 0.83 17.72
C ASN A 51 -8.72 0.67 16.23
N ALA A 52 -7.76 0.10 15.52
CA ALA A 52 -7.86 -0.07 14.10
C ALA A 52 -8.94 -1.10 13.75
N VAL A 53 -9.66 -0.82 12.67
CA VAL A 53 -10.67 -1.71 12.09
C VAL A 53 -10.31 -1.98 10.63
N ASN A 54 -10.92 -3.00 10.05
CA ASN A 54 -10.71 -3.32 8.65
C ASN A 54 -11.11 -2.15 7.76
N SER A 55 -10.24 -1.86 6.81
CA SER A 55 -10.37 -0.80 5.82
C SER A 55 -10.83 -1.37 4.49
N THR A 56 -11.60 -0.58 3.73
CA THR A 56 -12.12 -0.95 2.40
C THR A 56 -11.32 -0.28 1.27
N HIS A 57 -10.12 0.21 1.56
CA HIS A 57 -9.27 0.96 0.62
C HIS A 57 -7.89 0.32 0.41
N LEU A 58 -7.76 -0.97 0.68
CA LEU A 58 -6.48 -1.68 0.56
C LEU A 58 -6.50 -2.67 -0.61
N TRP A 59 -5.38 -2.68 -1.33
CA TRP A 59 -5.07 -3.65 -2.37
C TRP A 59 -3.66 -4.18 -2.13
N ALA A 60 -3.46 -5.47 -2.40
CA ALA A 60 -2.18 -6.16 -2.23
C ALA A 60 -1.71 -6.78 -3.55
N GLY A 61 -0.42 -6.65 -3.84
CA GLY A 61 0.27 -7.32 -4.94
C GLY A 61 1.54 -8.00 -4.42
N GLY A 62 1.89 -9.14 -4.99
CA GLY A 62 3.15 -9.82 -4.67
C GLY A 62 4.34 -9.09 -5.30
N ILE A 63 5.42 -8.90 -4.56
CA ILE A 63 6.65 -8.34 -5.15
C ILE A 63 7.40 -9.45 -5.90
N GLN A 64 8.00 -9.10 -7.04
CA GLN A 64 8.89 -10.02 -7.77
C GLN A 64 10.23 -10.08 -7.05
N LEU A 65 10.70 -11.28 -6.76
CA LEU A 65 11.95 -11.54 -6.03
C LEU A 65 13.07 -12.03 -6.95
N ASP A 66 12.76 -12.23 -8.23
CA ASP A 66 13.64 -12.69 -9.30
C ASP A 66 14.27 -11.54 -10.11
N LEU A 67 14.20 -10.32 -9.58
CA LEU A 67 14.83 -9.14 -10.17
C LEU A 67 16.26 -8.99 -9.65
N GLU A 68 17.14 -8.49 -10.52
CA GLU A 68 18.54 -8.23 -10.19
C GLU A 68 18.68 -7.27 -8.99
N PRO A 69 19.72 -7.41 -8.14
CA PRO A 69 19.97 -6.45 -7.07
C PRO A 69 20.06 -5.01 -7.58
N GLY A 70 19.30 -4.10 -6.97
CA GLY A 70 19.19 -2.74 -7.48
C GLY A 70 17.99 -1.98 -6.93
N GLU A 71 17.84 -0.73 -7.38
CA GLU A 71 16.62 0.05 -7.16
C GLU A 71 15.60 -0.29 -8.26
N HIS A 72 14.36 -0.51 -7.85
CA HIS A 72 13.23 -0.82 -8.71
C HIS A 72 12.06 0.10 -8.39
N THR A 73 11.25 0.39 -9.40
CA THR A 73 10.05 1.23 -9.27
C THR A 73 8.80 0.39 -9.42
N ILE A 74 7.93 0.44 -8.41
CA ILE A 74 6.56 -0.06 -8.49
C ILE A 74 5.69 1.07 -9.04
N TYR A 75 4.99 0.79 -10.14
CA TYR A 75 3.94 1.66 -10.66
C TYR A 75 2.59 1.04 -10.34
N VAL A 76 1.65 1.85 -9.86
CA VAL A 76 0.27 1.45 -9.56
C VAL A 76 -0.66 2.28 -10.42
N ARG A 77 -1.68 1.64 -10.97
CA ARG A 77 -2.78 2.29 -11.70
C ARG A 77 -4.10 1.82 -11.10
N ALA A 78 -4.95 2.77 -10.74
CA ALA A 78 -6.33 2.53 -10.34
C ALA A 78 -7.27 3.18 -11.35
N THR A 79 -8.24 2.43 -11.87
CA THR A 79 -9.27 2.96 -12.78
C THR A 79 -10.57 3.11 -12.01
N ASP A 80 -11.11 4.32 -11.96
CA ASP A 80 -12.38 4.57 -11.28
C ASP A 80 -13.59 4.12 -12.13
N ARG A 81 -14.78 4.15 -11.52
CA ARG A 81 -16.05 3.81 -12.19
C ARG A 81 -16.40 4.67 -13.42
N PHE A 82 -15.71 5.78 -13.65
CA PHE A 82 -15.90 6.65 -14.81
C PHE A 82 -14.82 6.41 -15.89
N GLY A 83 -13.97 5.39 -15.71
CA GLY A 83 -12.88 5.05 -16.62
C GLY A 83 -11.65 5.94 -16.47
N LYS A 84 -11.57 6.79 -15.44
CA LYS A 84 -10.42 7.66 -15.21
C LYS A 84 -9.33 6.88 -14.48
N ALA A 85 -8.13 6.88 -15.08
CA ALA A 85 -6.96 6.29 -14.48
C ALA A 85 -6.23 7.26 -13.53
N HIS A 86 -5.90 6.75 -12.35
CA HIS A 86 -5.08 7.39 -11.33
C HIS A 86 -3.78 6.60 -11.19
N TYR A 87 -2.66 7.30 -11.03
CA TYR A 87 -1.33 6.69 -11.01
C TYR A 87 -0.60 7.00 -9.72
N GLY A 88 0.13 6.01 -9.20
CA GLY A 88 1.05 6.14 -8.08
C GLY A 88 2.35 5.40 -8.38
N GLN A 89 3.43 5.79 -7.71
CA GLN A 89 4.70 5.10 -7.81
C GLN A 89 5.44 5.08 -6.48
N LYS A 90 6.27 4.06 -6.28
CA LYS A 90 7.12 3.89 -5.10
C LYS A 90 8.37 3.13 -5.49
N THR A 91 9.53 3.55 -5.01
CA THR A 91 10.79 2.82 -5.20
C THR A 91 11.05 1.87 -4.04
N TYR A 92 11.75 0.78 -4.33
CA TYR A 92 12.30 -0.15 -3.35
C TYR A 92 13.64 -0.68 -3.84
N LYS A 93 14.42 -1.27 -2.93
CA LYS A 93 15.76 -1.78 -3.24
C LYS A 93 15.86 -3.26 -2.91
N ILE A 94 16.37 -4.05 -3.85
CA ILE A 94 16.78 -5.43 -3.63
C ILE A 94 18.27 -5.42 -3.31
N LEU A 95 18.64 -6.01 -2.17
CA LEU A 95 20.03 -6.15 -1.76
C LEU A 95 20.62 -7.44 -2.32
N ALA A 96 21.88 -7.38 -2.73
CA ALA A 96 22.62 -8.60 -3.06
C ALA A 96 22.74 -9.50 -1.82
N PRO A 97 22.77 -10.83 -1.99
CA PRO A 97 22.96 -11.78 -0.89
C PRO A 97 24.25 -11.54 -0.08
#